data_AF-A0A941VX61-F1
#
_entry.id   AF-A0A941VX61-F1
#
_cell.length_a   1.000
_cell.length_b   1.000
_cell.length_c   1.000
_cell.angle_alpha   90.00
_cell.angle_beta   90.00
_cell.angle_gamma   90.00
#
_symmetry.space_group_name_H-M   'P 1'
#
loop_
_entity.id
_entity.type
_entity.pdbx_description
1 polymer ?
#
loop_
_entity_poly.entity_id
_entity_poly.type
_entity_poly.pdbx_seq_one_letter_code
_entity_poly.pdbx_strand_id
1 'polypeptide(L)'
;MNDFIYEVPVERVSAYRGRRLIVRAHEPATLVTALADEEFERLVGLRLLSLAADSEPLNAWAPELPVDLVMADPGAEFPLLYRHAELLEHHPVRVMIPVRPGFARAVKVAVSLHFAVWLEPGQPEPALIEELAEVMAFYLRQPTVAQPVEFFHSTLLGFYHDDPAPLWVVLDADPECLRHVADEGAESLPGRLAGVEATVAADADLGEWIARVLATADECRNCEFLPSCGGYFKWPRRDYDCAGVKRLFGLLREAAAELRRDLGSAPV
;
A
#
# COMPACT_ATOMS: atom_id res chain seq x y z
N MET A 1 6.02 21.87 -12.92
CA MET A 1 5.46 21.93 -11.56
C MET A 1 5.01 20.53 -11.24
N ASN A 2 5.65 19.85 -10.29
CA ASN A 2 5.18 18.54 -9.86
C ASN A 2 3.85 18.72 -9.14
N ASP A 3 2.82 18.01 -9.59
CA ASP A 3 1.48 18.04 -9.00
C ASP A 3 1.37 16.97 -7.92
N PHE A 4 2.08 17.20 -6.80
CA PHE A 4 2.12 16.30 -5.66
C PHE A 4 0.73 16.08 -5.07
N ILE A 5 0.50 14.87 -4.61
CA ILE A 5 -0.60 14.52 -3.71
C ILE A 5 -0.11 14.77 -2.28
N TYR A 6 -0.91 15.44 -1.47
CA TYR A 6 -0.62 15.69 -0.06
C TYR A 6 -1.55 14.84 0.81
N GLU A 7 -0.96 13.98 1.63
CA GLU A 7 -1.68 13.29 2.70
C GLU A 7 -1.74 14.21 3.93
N VAL A 8 -2.93 14.75 4.21
CA VAL A 8 -3.13 15.78 5.25
C VAL A 8 -4.15 15.33 6.30
N PRO A 9 -3.94 15.66 7.58
CA PRO A 9 -4.97 15.48 8.60
C PRO A 9 -6.14 16.43 8.35
N VAL A 10 -7.34 16.02 8.73
CA VAL A 10 -8.59 16.76 8.46
C VAL A 10 -8.54 18.21 8.97
N GLU A 11 -7.85 18.47 10.08
CA GLU A 11 -7.69 19.80 10.70
C GLU A 11 -6.86 20.76 9.82
N ARG A 12 -6.11 20.24 8.85
CA ARG A 12 -5.19 21.02 8.00
C ARG A 12 -5.69 21.19 6.57
N VAL A 13 -6.84 20.63 6.20
CA VAL A 13 -7.37 20.68 4.82
C VAL A 13 -7.42 22.11 4.28
N SER A 14 -7.89 23.07 5.09
CA SER A 14 -8.01 24.47 4.70
C SER A 14 -6.67 25.12 4.28
N ALA A 15 -5.54 24.69 4.86
CA ALA A 15 -4.21 25.20 4.53
C ALA A 15 -3.67 24.65 3.20
N TYR A 16 -4.23 23.54 2.72
CA TYR A 16 -3.81 22.85 1.49
C TYR A 16 -4.87 22.92 0.38
N ARG A 17 -5.82 23.86 0.47
CA ARG A 17 -6.87 24.04 -0.53
C ARG A 17 -6.30 24.25 -1.93
N GLY A 18 -6.93 23.62 -2.92
CA GLY A 18 -6.49 23.67 -4.32
C GLY A 18 -5.30 22.77 -4.64
N ARG A 19 -4.80 21.97 -3.69
CA ARG A 19 -3.86 20.87 -3.95
C ARG A 19 -4.61 19.55 -4.11
N ARG A 20 -3.92 18.53 -4.62
CA ARG A 20 -4.44 17.16 -4.65
C ARG A 20 -4.29 16.54 -3.28
N LEU A 21 -5.38 16.08 -2.67
CA LEU A 21 -5.39 15.69 -1.26
C LEU A 21 -5.79 14.23 -1.06
N ILE A 22 -5.10 13.57 -0.14
CA ILE A 22 -5.62 12.43 0.61
C ILE A 22 -5.88 12.93 2.03
N VAL A 23 -7.11 12.86 2.50
CA VAL A 23 -7.45 13.40 3.83
C VAL A 23 -7.54 12.25 4.83
N ARG A 24 -6.77 12.34 5.92
CA ARG A 24 -6.75 11.36 6.99
C ARG A 24 -7.49 11.85 8.24
N ALA A 25 -8.28 10.96 8.84
CA ALA A 25 -8.98 11.23 10.09
C ALA A 25 -9.21 9.95 10.89
N HIS A 26 -9.38 10.09 12.20
CA HIS A 26 -9.85 8.99 13.05
C HIS A 26 -11.37 8.83 13.01
N GLU A 27 -12.11 9.94 12.90
CA GLU A 27 -13.57 9.96 12.99
C GLU A 27 -14.21 10.34 11.64
N PRO A 28 -14.97 9.45 11.01
CA PRO A 28 -15.57 9.70 9.70
C PRO A 28 -16.50 10.93 9.64
N ALA A 29 -17.23 11.22 10.73
CA ALA A 29 -18.10 12.40 10.80
C ALA A 29 -17.33 13.74 10.73
N THR A 30 -16.08 13.78 11.19
CA THR A 30 -15.27 15.00 11.12
C THR A 30 -14.83 15.29 9.69
N LEU A 31 -14.59 14.24 8.87
CA LEU A 31 -14.33 14.37 7.44
C LEU A 31 -15.52 15.03 6.75
N VAL A 32 -16.71 14.45 6.88
CA VAL A 32 -17.94 14.98 6.24
C VAL A 32 -18.16 16.45 6.62
N THR A 33 -17.97 16.79 7.89
CA THR A 33 -18.17 18.16 8.41
C THR A 33 -17.12 19.14 7.88
N ALA A 34 -15.84 18.78 7.98
CA ALA A 34 -14.74 19.67 7.57
C ALA A 34 -14.71 19.91 6.06
N LEU A 35 -15.25 18.95 5.31
CA LEU A 35 -15.22 18.94 3.87
C LEU A 35 -16.53 19.56 3.29
N ALA A 36 -17.65 19.60 4.01
CA ALA A 36 -18.99 19.96 3.52
C ALA A 36 -19.10 21.18 2.56
N ASP A 37 -18.25 22.20 2.71
CA ASP A 37 -18.29 23.45 1.94
C ASP A 37 -17.21 23.56 0.82
N GLU A 38 -16.42 22.51 0.58
CA GLU A 38 -15.32 22.56 -0.40
C GLU A 38 -15.70 21.88 -1.74
N GLU A 39 -15.43 22.55 -2.88
CA GLU A 39 -15.46 21.90 -4.19
C GLU A 39 -14.25 20.95 -4.32
N PHE A 40 -14.52 19.64 -4.21
CA PHE A 40 -13.49 18.60 -4.13
C PHE A 40 -12.90 18.14 -5.46
N GLU A 41 -12.79 19.01 -6.46
CA GLU A 41 -12.21 18.62 -7.77
C GLU A 41 -10.79 18.01 -7.66
N ARG A 42 -10.12 18.20 -6.50
CA ARG A 42 -8.78 17.69 -6.22
C ARG A 42 -8.70 16.73 -5.02
N LEU A 43 -9.82 16.29 -4.46
CA LEU A 43 -9.79 15.22 -3.45
C LEU A 43 -9.54 13.89 -4.15
N VAL A 44 -8.45 13.22 -3.79
CA VAL A 44 -8.01 11.96 -4.41
C VAL A 44 -8.51 10.75 -3.61
N GLY A 45 -8.67 10.88 -2.30
CA GLY A 45 -9.18 9.81 -1.45
C GLY A 45 -9.20 10.18 0.03
N LEU A 46 -9.68 9.25 0.83
CA LEU A 46 -9.72 9.34 2.29
C LEU A 46 -8.91 8.22 2.94
N ARG A 47 -8.42 8.48 4.15
CA ARG A 47 -7.77 7.47 4.99
C ARG A 47 -8.35 7.46 6.40
N LEU A 48 -9.02 6.39 6.77
CA LEU A 48 -9.55 6.19 8.12
C LEU A 48 -8.51 5.51 9.00
N LEU A 49 -8.06 6.25 10.02
CA LEU A 49 -6.98 5.83 10.92
C LEU A 49 -7.46 4.97 12.10
N SER A 50 -8.77 4.69 12.19
CA SER A 50 -9.37 3.91 13.26
C SER A 50 -10.49 3.02 12.72
N LEU A 51 -10.29 1.70 12.78
CA LEU A 51 -11.34 0.72 12.44
C LEU A 51 -12.42 0.61 13.54
N ALA A 52 -12.18 1.20 14.71
CA ALA A 52 -13.18 1.22 15.78
C ALA A 52 -14.26 2.28 15.54
N ALA A 53 -13.96 3.30 14.73
CA ALA A 53 -14.87 4.40 14.42
C ALA A 53 -16.03 3.94 13.54
N ASP A 54 -17.14 4.67 13.60
CA ASP A 54 -18.32 4.39 12.80
C ASP A 54 -18.19 5.03 11.40
N SER A 55 -18.21 4.20 10.36
CA SER A 55 -18.09 4.65 8.96
C SER A 55 -19.42 5.00 8.31
N GLU A 56 -20.56 4.80 8.97
CA GLU A 56 -21.89 5.14 8.44
C GLU A 56 -21.96 6.56 7.82
N PRO A 57 -21.35 7.62 8.40
CA PRO A 57 -21.37 8.96 7.81
C PRO A 57 -20.80 9.05 6.39
N LEU A 58 -19.92 8.12 6.00
CA LEU A 58 -19.31 8.10 4.67
C LEU A 58 -20.10 7.27 3.65
N ASN A 59 -21.02 6.40 4.07
CA ASN A 59 -21.68 5.43 3.18
C ASN A 59 -22.24 6.08 1.91
N ALA A 60 -22.93 7.22 2.03
CA ALA A 60 -23.52 7.93 0.88
C ALA A 60 -22.83 9.28 0.56
N TRP A 61 -21.78 9.64 1.30
CA TRP A 61 -21.08 10.91 1.11
C TRP A 61 -19.97 10.77 0.07
N ALA A 62 -19.94 11.66 -0.92
CA ALA A 62 -18.95 11.68 -2.01
C ALA A 62 -18.74 10.31 -2.70
N PRO A 63 -19.79 9.72 -3.32
CA PRO A 63 -19.71 8.39 -3.91
C PRO A 63 -18.56 8.28 -4.92
N GLU A 64 -18.02 7.06 -5.06
CA GLU A 64 -16.86 6.69 -5.87
C GLU A 64 -15.50 7.21 -5.35
N LEU A 65 -15.48 7.98 -4.26
CA LEU A 65 -14.22 8.43 -3.66
C LEU A 65 -13.50 7.25 -2.99
N PRO A 66 -12.22 6.99 -3.31
CA PRO A 66 -11.47 5.92 -2.68
C PRO A 66 -11.33 6.10 -1.15
N VAL A 67 -11.55 5.01 -0.40
CA VAL A 67 -11.37 4.99 1.06
C VAL A 67 -10.36 3.92 1.45
N ASP A 68 -9.25 4.35 2.06
CA ASP A 68 -8.27 3.48 2.70
C ASP A 68 -8.65 3.27 4.18
N LEU A 69 -8.85 2.03 4.60
CA LEU A 69 -9.05 1.62 5.99
C LEU A 69 -7.71 1.17 6.59
N VAL A 70 -7.18 1.92 7.56
CA VAL A 70 -5.86 1.61 8.17
C VAL A 70 -6.01 0.69 9.36
N MET A 71 -5.35 -0.46 9.31
CA MET A 71 -5.28 -1.42 10.41
C MET A 71 -3.94 -1.27 11.15
N ALA A 72 -3.97 -1.04 12.46
CA ALA A 72 -2.77 -0.90 13.28
C ALA A 72 -2.31 -2.24 13.88
N ASP A 73 -3.27 -3.06 14.33
CA ASP A 73 -3.03 -4.39 14.91
C ASP A 73 -3.87 -5.48 14.19
N PRO A 74 -3.28 -6.14 13.18
CA PRO A 74 -3.96 -7.22 12.47
C PRO A 74 -4.35 -8.41 13.32
N GLY A 75 -3.72 -8.62 14.47
CA GLY A 75 -4.05 -9.72 15.38
C GLY A 75 -5.36 -9.50 16.14
N ALA A 76 -5.73 -8.23 16.35
CA ALA A 76 -6.88 -7.84 17.17
C ALA A 76 -8.01 -7.16 16.39
N GLU A 77 -7.68 -6.38 15.35
CA GLU A 77 -8.62 -5.45 14.72
C GLU A 77 -9.34 -6.03 13.50
N PHE A 78 -8.91 -7.18 12.96
CA PHE A 78 -9.56 -7.78 11.80
C PHE A 78 -11.09 -8.00 11.92
N PRO A 79 -11.68 -8.29 13.10
CA PRO A 79 -13.14 -8.38 13.22
C PRO A 79 -13.86 -7.05 13.07
N LEU A 80 -13.16 -5.92 13.19
CA LEU A 80 -13.76 -4.60 13.03
C LEU A 80 -14.11 -4.28 11.58
N LEU A 81 -13.47 -4.97 10.61
CA LEU A 81 -13.74 -4.79 9.17
C LEU A 81 -15.22 -5.03 8.79
N TYR A 82 -15.94 -5.87 9.52
CA TYR A 82 -17.37 -6.11 9.28
C TYR A 82 -18.21 -4.83 9.40
N ARG A 83 -17.79 -3.87 10.23
CA ARG A 83 -18.49 -2.59 10.42
C ARG A 83 -18.41 -1.68 9.19
N HIS A 84 -17.42 -1.92 8.33
CA HIS A 84 -17.13 -1.07 7.20
C HIS A 84 -17.60 -1.67 5.87
N ALA A 85 -18.23 -2.85 5.88
CA ALA A 85 -18.62 -3.56 4.66
C ALA A 85 -19.61 -2.75 3.81
N GLU A 86 -20.48 -1.95 4.44
CA GLU A 86 -21.45 -1.09 3.73
C GLU A 86 -20.79 0.01 2.90
N LEU A 87 -19.54 0.40 3.21
CA LEU A 87 -18.81 1.36 2.38
C LEU A 87 -18.61 0.87 0.94
N LEU A 88 -18.50 -0.46 0.75
CA LEU A 88 -18.30 -1.07 -0.57
C LEU A 88 -19.49 -0.87 -1.52
N GLU A 89 -20.66 -0.48 -1.01
CA GLU A 89 -21.83 -0.20 -1.85
C GLU A 89 -21.65 1.04 -2.71
N HIS A 90 -20.86 2.01 -2.25
CA HIS A 90 -20.72 3.33 -2.89
C HIS A 90 -19.26 3.73 -3.15
N HIS A 91 -18.29 3.04 -2.56
CA HIS A 91 -16.88 3.43 -2.61
C HIS A 91 -15.95 2.27 -3.02
N PRO A 92 -14.88 2.56 -3.77
CA PRO A 92 -13.72 1.68 -3.81
C PRO A 92 -13.04 1.69 -2.43
N VAL A 93 -13.04 0.55 -1.74
CA VAL A 93 -12.46 0.44 -0.39
C VAL A 93 -11.29 -0.53 -0.38
N ARG A 94 -10.18 -0.07 0.21
CA ARG A 94 -8.94 -0.83 0.37
C ARG A 94 -8.56 -0.88 1.85
N VAL A 95 -8.15 -2.04 2.34
CA VAL A 95 -7.66 -2.21 3.72
C VAL A 95 -6.14 -2.24 3.70
N MET A 96 -5.52 -1.30 4.40
CA MET A 96 -4.08 -1.26 4.61
C MET A 96 -3.72 -2.13 5.81
N ILE A 97 -2.96 -3.20 5.59
CA ILE A 97 -2.64 -4.21 6.62
C ILE A 97 -1.11 -4.33 6.74
N PRO A 98 -0.53 -4.01 7.92
CA PRO A 98 0.88 -4.23 8.16
C PRO A 98 1.19 -5.71 8.32
N VAL A 99 2.33 -6.16 7.78
CA VAL A 99 2.83 -7.52 8.00
C VAL A 99 3.36 -7.62 9.43
N ARG A 100 2.47 -8.06 10.31
CA ARG A 100 2.67 -8.32 11.75
C ARG A 100 1.97 -9.63 12.12
N PRO A 101 2.34 -10.28 13.23
CA PRO A 101 1.75 -11.57 13.59
C PRO A 101 0.23 -11.56 13.54
N GLY A 102 -0.36 -12.51 12.80
CA GLY A 102 -1.81 -12.64 12.64
C GLY A 102 -2.39 -11.94 11.41
N PHE A 103 -1.57 -11.22 10.62
CA PHE A 103 -2.05 -10.54 9.41
C PHE A 103 -2.68 -11.49 8.39
N ALA A 104 -2.28 -12.77 8.32
CA ALA A 104 -2.90 -13.72 7.39
C ALA A 104 -4.41 -13.88 7.64
N ARG A 105 -4.85 -13.80 8.90
CA ARG A 105 -6.28 -13.81 9.24
C ARG A 105 -6.96 -12.53 8.79
N ALA A 106 -6.31 -11.39 9.00
CA ALA A 106 -6.81 -10.09 8.56
C ALA A 106 -7.00 -10.05 7.04
N VAL A 107 -6.02 -10.51 6.26
CA VAL A 107 -6.12 -10.59 4.79
C VAL A 107 -7.29 -11.48 4.36
N LYS A 108 -7.41 -12.68 4.94
CA LYS A 108 -8.49 -13.61 4.60
C LYS A 108 -9.87 -13.00 4.88
N VAL A 109 -10.03 -12.32 6.01
CA VAL A 109 -11.29 -11.64 6.37
C VAL A 109 -11.56 -10.47 5.43
N ALA A 110 -10.58 -9.61 5.17
CA ALA A 110 -10.72 -8.49 4.24
C ALA A 110 -11.17 -8.95 2.84
N VAL A 111 -10.47 -9.95 2.27
CA VAL A 111 -10.82 -10.52 0.97
C VAL A 111 -12.21 -11.18 0.97
N SER A 112 -12.57 -11.88 2.05
CA SER A 112 -13.91 -12.50 2.19
C SER A 112 -15.03 -11.48 2.28
N LEU A 113 -14.73 -10.28 2.81
CA LEU A 113 -15.63 -9.13 2.82
C LEU A 113 -15.55 -8.30 1.54
N HIS A 114 -14.82 -8.77 0.52
CA HIS A 114 -14.65 -8.11 -0.77
C HIS A 114 -13.87 -6.79 -0.74
N PHE A 115 -13.09 -6.53 0.31
CA PHE A 115 -12.13 -5.43 0.29
C PHE A 115 -10.89 -5.77 -0.55
N ALA A 116 -10.41 -4.79 -1.31
CA ALA A 116 -9.03 -4.81 -1.79
C ALA A 116 -8.08 -4.73 -0.58
N VAL A 117 -6.92 -5.37 -0.67
CA VAL A 117 -5.94 -5.39 0.41
C VAL A 117 -4.66 -4.71 -0.06
N TRP A 118 -4.11 -3.85 0.78
CA TRP A 118 -2.80 -3.26 0.59
C TRP A 118 -1.87 -3.69 1.73
N LEU A 119 -0.90 -4.54 1.42
CA LEU A 119 0.02 -5.05 2.41
C LEU A 119 1.21 -4.10 2.61
N GLU A 120 1.58 -3.84 3.87
CA GLU A 120 2.84 -3.19 4.22
C GLU A 120 3.86 -4.23 4.68
N PRO A 121 4.71 -4.76 3.78
CA PRO A 121 5.54 -5.90 4.13
C PRO A 121 6.69 -5.56 5.08
N GLY A 122 7.10 -4.29 5.21
CA GLY A 122 8.12 -3.91 6.17
C GLY A 122 9.48 -4.61 5.93
N GLN A 123 10.13 -5.03 7.00
CA GLN A 123 11.32 -5.90 6.97
C GLN A 123 11.01 -7.14 7.80
N PRO A 124 10.25 -8.09 7.25
CA PRO A 124 9.61 -9.15 8.02
C PRO A 124 10.64 -10.16 8.53
N GLU A 125 10.45 -10.62 9.76
CA GLU A 125 11.25 -11.71 10.33
C GLU A 125 10.94 -13.06 9.63
N PRO A 126 11.79 -14.08 9.76
CA PRO A 126 11.59 -15.36 9.08
C PRO A 126 10.20 -15.99 9.30
N ALA A 127 9.64 -15.89 10.50
CA ALA A 127 8.29 -16.40 10.76
C ALA A 127 7.20 -15.67 9.94
N LEU A 128 7.33 -14.34 9.78
CA LEU A 128 6.41 -13.55 8.97
C LEU A 128 6.62 -13.77 7.47
N ILE A 129 7.81 -14.16 7.03
CA ILE A 129 8.06 -14.61 5.66
C ILE A 129 7.27 -15.89 5.36
N GLU A 130 7.23 -16.85 6.29
CA GLU A 130 6.42 -18.06 6.12
C GLU A 130 4.93 -17.72 6.07
N GLU A 131 4.44 -16.85 6.96
CA GLU A 131 3.06 -16.38 6.93
C GLU A 131 2.73 -15.61 5.62
N LEU A 132 3.66 -14.82 5.09
CA LEU A 132 3.54 -14.19 3.75
C LEU A 132 3.43 -15.23 2.64
N ALA A 133 4.20 -16.32 2.70
CA ALA A 133 4.12 -17.40 1.73
C ALA A 133 2.74 -18.09 1.77
N GLU A 134 2.16 -18.26 2.96
CA GLU A 134 0.80 -18.79 3.11
C GLU A 134 -0.26 -17.86 2.50
N VAL A 135 -0.17 -16.55 2.75
CA VAL A 135 -1.09 -15.57 2.15
C VAL A 135 -0.94 -15.52 0.64
N MET A 136 0.28 -15.58 0.13
CA MET A 136 0.55 -15.65 -1.31
C MET A 136 -0.05 -16.92 -1.93
N ALA A 137 0.12 -18.07 -1.28
CA ALA A 137 -0.49 -19.31 -1.76
C ALA A 137 -2.02 -19.25 -1.74
N PHE A 138 -2.61 -18.64 -0.70
CA PHE A 138 -4.03 -18.35 -0.66
C PHE A 138 -4.46 -17.45 -1.83
N TYR A 139 -3.78 -16.33 -2.05
CA TYR A 139 -4.09 -15.40 -3.15
C TYR A 139 -3.98 -16.05 -4.54
N LEU A 140 -2.93 -16.84 -4.78
CA LEU A 140 -2.67 -17.44 -6.09
C LEU A 140 -3.56 -18.66 -6.40
N ARG A 141 -3.95 -19.44 -5.38
CA ARG A 141 -4.56 -20.77 -5.59
C ARG A 141 -6.01 -20.88 -5.15
N GLN A 142 -6.49 -19.97 -4.31
CA GLN A 142 -7.87 -20.05 -3.83
C GLN A 142 -8.81 -19.44 -4.88
N PRO A 143 -9.70 -20.23 -5.51
CA PRO A 143 -10.52 -19.77 -6.64
C PRO A 143 -11.57 -18.72 -6.26
N THR A 144 -11.86 -18.57 -4.96
CA THR A 144 -12.82 -17.59 -4.45
C THR A 144 -12.19 -16.22 -4.18
N VAL A 145 -10.88 -16.08 -4.33
CA VAL A 145 -10.19 -14.79 -4.18
C VAL A 145 -10.35 -14.00 -5.47
N ALA A 146 -11.15 -12.93 -5.40
CA ALA A 146 -11.36 -12.01 -6.52
C ALA A 146 -10.72 -10.63 -6.28
N GLN A 147 -10.38 -10.32 -5.02
CA GLN A 147 -9.83 -9.02 -4.65
C GLN A 147 -8.31 -8.99 -4.78
N PRO A 148 -7.73 -7.86 -5.22
CA PRO A 148 -6.29 -7.73 -5.26
C PRO A 148 -5.73 -7.72 -3.83
N VAL A 149 -4.63 -8.44 -3.65
CA VAL A 149 -3.73 -8.26 -2.51
C VAL A 149 -2.49 -7.56 -3.03
N GLU A 150 -2.51 -6.23 -2.94
CA GLU A 150 -1.45 -5.35 -3.41
C GLU A 150 -0.15 -5.65 -2.64
N PHE A 151 0.96 -5.63 -3.37
CA PHE A 151 2.20 -6.43 -3.17
C PHE A 151 2.26 -7.68 -4.05
N PHE A 152 1.34 -8.64 -3.89
CA PHE A 152 1.35 -9.86 -4.70
C PHE A 152 0.80 -9.62 -6.09
N HIS A 153 -0.31 -8.89 -6.20
CA HIS A 153 -1.00 -8.63 -7.46
C HIS A 153 -0.09 -7.93 -8.48
N SER A 154 0.41 -6.74 -8.17
CA SER A 154 1.26 -5.99 -9.10
C SER A 154 2.63 -6.64 -9.34
N THR A 155 3.23 -7.30 -8.35
CA THR A 155 4.49 -8.02 -8.56
C THR A 155 4.30 -9.20 -9.53
N LEU A 156 3.21 -9.96 -9.37
CA LEU A 156 2.84 -11.03 -10.30
C LEU A 156 2.61 -10.49 -11.71
N LEU A 157 1.87 -9.38 -11.83
CA LEU A 157 1.57 -8.75 -13.12
C LEU A 157 2.83 -8.24 -13.83
N GLY A 158 3.74 -7.60 -13.09
CA GLY A 158 5.03 -7.15 -13.62
C GLY A 158 5.88 -8.31 -14.14
N PHE A 159 5.95 -9.42 -13.40
CA PHE A 159 6.62 -10.64 -13.89
C PHE A 159 5.91 -11.28 -15.08
N TYR A 160 4.58 -11.21 -15.14
CA TYR A 160 3.79 -11.76 -16.24
C TYR A 160 4.02 -10.99 -17.54
N HIS A 161 4.18 -9.67 -17.48
CA HIS A 161 4.47 -8.84 -18.65
C HIS A 161 5.95 -8.66 -18.95
N ASP A 162 6.85 -9.17 -18.10
CA ASP A 162 8.30 -8.92 -18.18
C ASP A 162 8.64 -7.41 -18.07
N ASP A 163 7.80 -6.68 -17.33
CA ASP A 163 7.91 -5.24 -17.08
C ASP A 163 7.65 -4.95 -15.59
N PRO A 164 8.58 -5.34 -14.70
CA PRO A 164 8.40 -5.15 -13.27
C PRO A 164 8.55 -3.69 -12.84
N ALA A 165 7.56 -3.19 -12.10
CA ALA A 165 7.66 -1.92 -11.37
C ALA A 165 8.31 -2.11 -9.98
N PRO A 166 9.12 -1.15 -9.51
CA PRO A 166 9.71 -1.21 -8.18
C PRO A 166 8.64 -1.10 -7.10
N LEU A 167 8.82 -1.81 -5.97
CA LEU A 167 7.89 -1.80 -4.84
C LEU A 167 7.58 -0.40 -4.29
N TRP A 168 8.49 0.56 -4.44
CA TRP A 168 8.24 1.96 -4.07
C TRP A 168 7.07 2.57 -4.85
N VAL A 169 6.89 2.19 -6.11
CA VAL A 169 5.76 2.63 -6.95
C VAL A 169 4.53 1.78 -6.63
N VAL A 170 4.67 0.46 -6.60
CA VAL A 170 3.57 -0.48 -6.33
C VAL A 170 2.89 -0.22 -4.99
N LEU A 171 3.65 0.20 -3.98
CA LEU A 171 3.17 0.45 -2.63
C LEU A 171 3.05 1.95 -2.36
N ASP A 172 2.64 2.76 -3.33
CA ASP A 172 2.29 4.19 -3.17
C ASP A 172 3.31 5.00 -2.31
N ALA A 173 4.59 4.60 -2.36
CA ALA A 173 5.68 5.09 -1.50
C ALA A 173 6.69 5.92 -2.30
N ASP A 174 6.33 6.30 -3.52
CA ASP A 174 7.14 7.11 -4.41
C ASP A 174 7.23 8.56 -3.87
N PRO A 175 8.43 9.01 -3.48
CA PRO A 175 8.65 10.37 -3.01
C PRO A 175 8.47 11.42 -4.11
N GLU A 176 8.30 11.08 -5.39
CA GLU A 176 7.95 12.06 -6.43
C GLU A 176 6.45 12.38 -6.49
N CYS A 177 5.61 11.50 -5.93
CA CYS A 177 4.16 11.61 -6.09
C CYS A 177 3.46 12.09 -4.81
N LEU A 178 3.94 11.67 -3.63
CA LEU A 178 3.20 11.83 -2.37
C LEU A 178 4.02 12.59 -1.31
N ARG A 179 3.38 13.54 -0.63
CA ARG A 179 3.91 14.24 0.56
C ARG A 179 3.05 13.91 1.76
N HIS A 180 3.67 13.59 2.89
CA HIS A 180 2.97 13.39 4.15
C HIS A 180 3.04 14.66 5.00
N VAL A 181 1.90 15.12 5.52
CA VAL A 181 1.81 16.29 6.40
C VAL A 181 1.44 15.83 7.80
N ALA A 182 2.31 16.09 8.77
CA ALA A 182 2.06 15.79 10.17
C ALA A 182 0.96 16.68 10.77
N ASP A 183 0.44 16.32 11.94
CA ASP A 183 -0.61 17.08 12.64
C ASP A 183 -0.19 18.54 12.91
N GLU A 184 1.11 18.74 13.14
CA GLU A 184 1.72 20.06 13.33
C GLU A 184 2.01 20.83 12.04
N GLY A 185 1.69 20.23 10.88
CA GLY A 185 1.88 20.84 9.56
C GLY A 185 3.27 20.65 8.96
N ALA A 186 4.15 19.89 9.62
CA ALA A 186 5.47 19.57 9.07
C ALA A 186 5.33 18.57 7.91
N GLU A 187 5.86 18.93 6.74
CA GLU A 187 5.90 18.03 5.57
C GLU A 187 7.08 17.06 5.67
N SER A 188 6.85 15.81 5.26
CA SER A 188 7.86 14.76 5.18
C SER A 188 7.58 13.79 4.03
N LEU A 189 8.53 12.90 3.78
CA LEU A 189 8.34 11.80 2.82
C LEU A 189 7.35 10.77 3.36
N PRO A 190 6.63 10.04 2.48
CA PRO A 190 5.56 9.15 2.89
C PRO A 190 6.07 7.83 3.49
N GLY A 191 5.21 7.20 4.30
CA GLY A 191 5.37 5.83 4.78
C GLY A 191 6.73 5.56 5.42
N ARG A 192 7.46 4.59 4.87
CA ARG A 192 8.76 4.15 5.41
C ARG A 192 9.88 5.18 5.30
N LEU A 193 9.65 6.24 4.53
CA LEU A 193 10.58 7.36 4.36
C LEU A 193 10.30 8.50 5.34
N ALA A 194 9.26 8.37 6.17
CA ALA A 194 8.98 9.33 7.22
C ALA A 194 10.19 9.49 8.16
N GLY A 195 10.55 10.73 8.46
CA GLY A 195 11.67 11.06 9.35
C GLY A 195 13.07 10.93 8.73
N VAL A 196 13.18 10.62 7.43
CA VAL A 196 14.47 10.72 6.73
C VAL A 196 14.86 12.19 6.61
N GLU A 197 15.97 12.57 7.26
CA GLU A 197 16.59 13.87 7.01
C GLU A 197 16.90 13.96 5.51
N ALA A 198 16.23 14.90 4.84
CA ALA A 198 16.32 15.18 3.42
C ALA A 198 17.72 15.72 3.06
N THR A 199 18.73 14.86 3.16
CA THR A 199 20.00 15.02 2.42
C THR A 199 19.81 14.73 0.93
N VAL A 200 18.64 14.20 0.57
CA VAL A 200 18.12 14.13 -0.79
C VAL A 200 17.18 15.31 -0.98
N ALA A 201 17.38 16.09 -2.04
CA ALA A 201 16.45 17.15 -2.39
C ALA A 201 15.05 16.55 -2.57
N ALA A 202 14.01 17.23 -2.10
CA ALA A 202 12.64 16.73 -2.11
C ALA A 202 12.09 16.49 -3.54
N ASP A 203 12.85 16.84 -4.58
CA ASP A 203 12.55 16.67 -6.00
C ASP A 203 13.50 15.70 -6.71
N ALA A 204 14.35 14.97 -5.98
CA ALA A 204 15.23 13.99 -6.60
C ALA A 204 14.45 12.80 -7.15
N ASP A 205 14.91 12.31 -8.30
CA ASP A 205 14.32 11.16 -9.00
C ASP A 205 14.37 9.89 -8.13
N LEU A 206 13.32 9.07 -8.17
CA LEU A 206 13.20 7.82 -7.41
C LEU A 206 14.39 6.89 -7.68
N GLY A 207 14.91 6.86 -8.90
CA GLY A 207 16.10 6.11 -9.27
C GLY A 207 17.36 6.60 -8.55
N GLU A 208 17.53 7.92 -8.39
CA GLU A 208 18.62 8.49 -7.59
C GLU A 208 18.49 8.14 -6.11
N TRP A 209 17.25 8.15 -5.60
CA TRP A 209 16.96 7.78 -4.22
C TRP A 209 17.28 6.29 -3.96
N ILE A 210 16.81 5.40 -4.84
CA ILE A 210 17.13 3.96 -4.82
C ILE A 210 18.64 3.74 -4.90
N ALA A 211 19.34 4.40 -5.82
CA ALA A 211 20.79 4.27 -5.98
C ALA A 211 21.54 4.64 -4.69
N ARG A 212 21.07 5.66 -3.96
CA ARG A 212 21.66 6.10 -2.69
C ARG A 212 21.39 5.12 -1.54
N VAL A 213 20.18 4.58 -1.44
CA VAL A 213 19.83 3.54 -0.46
C VAL A 213 20.67 2.29 -0.68
N LEU A 214 20.89 1.96 -1.95
CA LEU A 214 21.68 0.80 -2.37
C LEU A 214 23.19 1.07 -2.43
N ALA A 215 23.64 2.30 -2.17
CA ALA A 215 25.06 2.66 -2.29
C ALA A 215 25.97 1.76 -1.45
N THR A 216 25.48 1.30 -0.30
CA THR A 216 26.20 0.41 0.63
C THR A 216 25.68 -1.04 0.63
N ALA A 217 24.77 -1.39 -0.28
CA ALA A 217 24.16 -2.72 -0.37
C ALA A 217 24.64 -3.43 -1.64
N ASP A 218 25.91 -3.86 -1.66
CA ASP A 218 26.53 -4.47 -2.84
C ASP A 218 25.77 -5.71 -3.35
N GLU A 219 25.13 -6.46 -2.46
CA GLU A 219 24.30 -7.63 -2.82
C GLU A 219 23.08 -7.28 -3.68
N CYS A 220 22.61 -6.03 -3.66
CA CYS A 220 21.48 -5.59 -4.46
C CYS A 220 21.89 -5.29 -5.91
N ARG A 221 23.14 -4.87 -6.15
CA ARG A 221 23.61 -4.47 -7.50
C ARG A 221 23.50 -5.60 -8.52
N ASN A 222 23.69 -6.84 -8.08
CA ASN A 222 23.60 -8.04 -8.92
C ASN A 222 22.37 -8.89 -8.60
N CYS A 223 21.39 -8.35 -7.86
CA CYS A 223 20.19 -9.10 -7.53
C CYS A 223 19.22 -9.08 -8.72
N GLU A 224 18.81 -10.28 -9.17
CA GLU A 224 17.85 -10.44 -10.27
C GLU A 224 16.49 -9.77 -10.01
N PHE A 225 16.10 -9.60 -8.75
CA PHE A 225 14.84 -8.96 -8.35
C PHE A 225 14.97 -7.46 -8.11
N LEU A 226 16.14 -6.85 -8.40
CA LEU A 226 16.34 -5.41 -8.23
C LEU A 226 15.27 -4.57 -8.96
N PRO A 227 14.87 -4.86 -10.21
CA PRO A 227 13.85 -4.08 -10.90
C PRO A 227 12.51 -4.03 -10.15
N SER A 228 12.04 -5.18 -9.65
CA SER A 228 10.79 -5.29 -8.90
C SER A 228 10.92 -4.80 -7.45
N CYS A 229 12.05 -5.02 -6.80
CA CYS A 229 12.26 -4.69 -5.40
C CYS A 229 12.63 -3.22 -5.20
N GLY A 230 13.43 -2.64 -6.09
CA GLY A 230 13.96 -1.28 -5.95
C GLY A 230 14.77 -1.05 -4.66
N GLY A 231 15.27 -2.11 -4.01
CA GLY A 231 15.92 -2.00 -2.69
C GLY A 231 14.96 -1.77 -1.52
N TYR A 232 13.65 -1.91 -1.71
CA TYR A 232 12.62 -1.66 -0.70
C TYR A 232 12.88 -2.33 0.65
N PHE A 233 13.29 -3.59 0.64
CA PHE A 233 13.59 -4.36 1.85
C PHE A 233 14.92 -4.00 2.52
N LYS A 234 15.78 -3.20 1.90
CA LYS A 234 17.03 -2.70 2.52
C LYS A 234 16.84 -1.42 3.32
N TRP A 235 15.60 -0.95 3.43
CA TRP A 235 15.27 0.23 4.22
C TRP A 235 14.37 -0.12 5.41
N PRO A 236 14.55 0.42 6.62
CA PRO A 236 15.67 1.26 7.04
C PRO A 236 16.93 0.46 7.40
N ARG A 237 16.80 -0.84 7.72
CA ARG A 237 17.94 -1.70 8.09
C ARG A 237 18.64 -2.25 6.85
N ARG A 238 19.80 -1.71 6.49
CA ARG A 238 20.52 -2.07 5.26
C ARG A 238 21.13 -3.48 5.29
N ASP A 239 21.30 -4.04 6.47
CA ASP A 239 21.81 -5.39 6.73
C ASP A 239 20.72 -6.47 6.72
N TYR A 240 19.45 -6.12 6.47
CA TYR A 240 18.34 -7.07 6.42
C TYR A 240 18.60 -8.23 5.43
N ASP A 241 18.47 -9.47 5.90
CA ASP A 241 18.65 -10.67 5.07
C ASP A 241 17.47 -10.84 4.09
N CYS A 242 17.75 -10.64 2.80
CA CYS A 242 16.75 -10.74 1.76
C CYS A 242 16.43 -12.19 1.31
N ALA A 243 17.04 -13.23 1.89
CA ALA A 243 16.82 -14.62 1.43
C ALA A 243 15.32 -15.01 1.40
N GLY A 244 14.59 -14.68 2.47
CA GLY A 244 13.16 -14.96 2.58
C GLY A 244 12.31 -14.24 1.51
N VAL A 245 12.55 -12.94 1.32
CA VAL A 245 11.80 -12.16 0.31
C VAL A 245 12.16 -12.58 -1.12
N LYS A 246 13.44 -12.90 -1.40
CA LYS A 246 13.87 -13.42 -2.71
C LYS A 246 13.14 -14.73 -3.04
N ARG A 247 12.91 -15.59 -2.04
CA ARG A 247 12.11 -16.82 -2.21
C ARG A 247 10.66 -16.51 -2.61
N LEU A 248 10.02 -15.53 -1.97
CA LEU A 248 8.66 -15.10 -2.33
C LEU A 248 8.59 -14.57 -3.77
N PHE A 249 9.55 -13.73 -4.16
CA PHE A 249 9.62 -13.19 -5.53
C PHE A 249 9.85 -14.31 -6.56
N GLY A 250 10.69 -15.30 -6.25
CA GLY A 250 10.88 -16.49 -7.08
C GLY A 250 9.57 -17.25 -7.33
N LEU A 251 8.79 -17.49 -6.27
CA LEU A 251 7.50 -18.17 -6.37
C LEU A 251 6.47 -17.37 -7.20
N LEU A 252 6.43 -16.04 -7.06
CA LEU A 252 5.59 -15.18 -7.90
C LEU A 252 6.01 -15.23 -9.37
N ARG A 253 7.31 -15.20 -9.65
CA ARG A 253 7.83 -15.29 -11.03
C ARG A 253 7.52 -16.64 -11.66
N GLU A 254 7.62 -17.73 -10.90
CA GLU A 254 7.23 -19.07 -11.35
C GLU A 254 5.73 -19.13 -11.67
N ALA A 255 4.88 -18.59 -10.79
CA ALA A 255 3.44 -18.52 -11.00
C ALA A 255 3.07 -17.68 -12.23
N ALA A 256 3.74 -16.54 -12.45
CA ALA A 256 3.56 -15.73 -13.65
C ALA A 256 3.94 -16.49 -14.93
N ALA A 257 5.03 -17.26 -14.89
CA ALA A 257 5.47 -18.06 -16.03
C ALA A 257 4.52 -19.24 -16.32
N GLU A 258 3.95 -19.86 -15.28
CA GLU A 258 2.90 -20.87 -15.41
C GLU A 258 1.64 -20.29 -16.06
N LEU A 259 1.13 -19.17 -15.53
CA LEU A 259 -0.03 -18.48 -16.09
C LEU A 259 0.16 -18.10 -17.57
N ARG A 260 1.36 -17.65 -17.95
CA ARG A 260 1.68 -17.33 -19.36
C ARG A 260 1.63 -18.56 -20.26
N ARG A 261 2.11 -19.72 -19.79
CA ARG A 261 2.03 -20.97 -20.54
C ARG A 261 0.59 -21.45 -20.69
N ASP A 262 -0.18 -21.38 -19.61
CA ASP A 262 -1.58 -21.84 -19.61
C ASP A 262 -2.42 -21.02 -20.59
N LEU A 263 -2.34 -19.68 -20.50
CA LEU A 263 -3.05 -18.77 -21.41
C LEU A 263 -2.58 -18.91 -22.86
N GLY A 264 -1.29 -19.16 -23.09
CA GLY A 264 -0.75 -19.41 -24.44
C GLY A 264 -1.16 -20.76 -25.05
N SER A 265 -1.61 -21.71 -24.23
CA SER A 265 -2.05 -23.05 -24.64
C SER A 265 -3.58 -23.21 -24.70
N ALA A 266 -4.33 -22.21 -24.24
CA ALA A 266 -5.78 -22.22 -24.29
C ALA A 266 -6.29 -22.16 -25.74
N PRO A 267 -7.24 -23.02 -26.14
CA PRO A 267 -7.84 -22.94 -27.47
C PRO A 267 -8.64 -21.63 -27.62
N VAL A 268 -8.42 -20.93 -28.74
CA VAL A 268 -9.11 -19.69 -29.13
C VAL A 268 -10.56 -19.96 -29.50
#